data_AF-A0A8W8MBN2-F1
#
_entry.id   AF-A0A8W8MBN2-F1
#
_cell.length_a   1.000
_cell.length_b   1.000
_cell.length_c   1.000
_cell.angle_alpha   90.00
_cell.angle_beta   90.00
_cell.angle_gamma   90.00
#
_symmetry.space_group_name_H-M   'P 1'
#
loop_
_entity.id
_entity.type
_entity.pdbx_description
1 polymer ?
#
loop_
_entity_poly.entity_id
_entity_poly.type
_entity_poly.pdbx_seq_one_letter_code
_entity_poly.pdbx_strand_id
1 'polypeptide(L)'
;GLKLCLTSSIRKYHEVNHVFPEKIVVFRDGVGDGDLGYIDHEVQQLQQCFGNFGGEYSPKLSVVIVQKRINARIFLKNQRNFDNPPPGTIVDHTITRRDKFDFFIVSQHVRQGTVSPTHYICVHDSIGMKADHLQRLSYKMTHLYYNWPGTVRVPAPCQYAHKLAYLVGQNIHKEPSAELSDRLFFL
;
A
#
# COMPACT_ATOMS: atom_id res chain seq x y z
N GLY A 1 18.62 -0.74 -1.55
CA GLY A 1 17.41 -1.60 -1.46
C GLY A 1 16.35 -1.18 -2.46
N LEU A 2 15.60 -0.12 -2.16
CA LEU A 2 14.39 0.29 -2.90
C LEU A 2 14.55 0.35 -4.44
N LYS A 3 15.60 1.04 -4.92
CA LYS A 3 15.89 1.18 -6.35
C LYS A 3 16.08 -0.15 -7.07
N LEU A 4 16.78 -1.08 -6.43
CA LEU A 4 17.06 -2.42 -6.97
C LEU A 4 15.75 -3.20 -7.10
N CYS A 5 14.93 -3.20 -6.04
CA CYS A 5 13.64 -3.88 -6.03
C CYS A 5 12.73 -3.36 -7.15
N LEU A 6 12.54 -2.04 -7.27
CA LEU A 6 11.69 -1.47 -8.32
C LEU A 6 12.22 -1.80 -9.73
N THR A 7 13.54 -1.65 -9.95
CA THR A 7 14.15 -1.94 -11.26
C THR A 7 13.93 -3.42 -11.62
N SER A 8 14.17 -4.34 -10.70
CA SER A 8 13.93 -5.78 -10.92
C SER A 8 12.45 -6.09 -11.18
N SER A 9 11.53 -5.45 -10.45
CA SER A 9 10.09 -5.62 -10.67
C SER A 9 9.64 -5.16 -12.05
N ILE A 10 10.13 -4.00 -12.54
CA ILE A 10 9.80 -3.50 -13.89
C ILE A 10 10.37 -4.41 -14.98
N ARG A 11 11.62 -4.90 -14.82
CA ARG A 11 12.20 -5.89 -15.75
C ARG A 11 11.36 -7.15 -15.80
N LYS A 12 10.99 -7.69 -14.64
CA LYS A 12 10.16 -8.90 -14.55
C LYS A 12 8.78 -8.71 -15.17
N TYR A 13 8.18 -7.53 -14.99
CA TYR A 13 6.91 -7.19 -15.64
C TYR A 13 7.04 -7.21 -17.17
N HIS A 14 8.10 -6.61 -17.72
CA HIS A 14 8.36 -6.61 -19.16
C HIS A 14 8.66 -8.01 -19.71
N GLU A 15 9.42 -8.84 -18.98
CA GLU A 15 9.68 -10.23 -19.36
C GLU A 15 8.38 -11.04 -19.54
N VAL A 16 7.40 -10.81 -18.66
CA VAL A 16 6.13 -11.57 -18.64
C VAL A 16 5.09 -10.98 -19.59
N ASN A 17 5.01 -9.64 -19.70
CA ASN A 17 3.94 -8.96 -20.45
C ASN A 17 4.41 -8.42 -21.81
N HIS A 18 5.70 -8.48 -22.12
CA HIS A 18 6.34 -7.92 -23.32
C HIS A 18 6.11 -6.41 -23.52
N VAL A 19 5.72 -5.71 -22.46
CA VAL A 19 5.50 -4.26 -22.41
C VAL A 19 5.93 -3.72 -21.05
N PHE A 20 6.40 -2.48 -21.01
CA PHE A 20 6.69 -1.80 -19.74
C PHE A 20 5.41 -1.22 -19.12
N PRO A 21 5.29 -1.19 -17.78
CA PRO A 21 4.09 -0.67 -17.13
C PRO A 21 4.03 0.85 -17.23
N GLU A 22 2.96 1.40 -17.80
CA GLU A 22 2.77 2.86 -17.93
C GLU A 22 2.38 3.55 -16.62
N LYS A 23 1.81 2.80 -15.66
CA LYS A 23 1.29 3.31 -14.39
C LYS A 23 1.74 2.41 -13.25
N ILE A 24 2.35 3.01 -12.23
CA ILE A 24 2.89 2.30 -11.07
C ILE A 24 2.30 2.90 -9.82
N VAL A 25 1.67 2.07 -8.98
CA VAL A 25 1.15 2.46 -7.66
C VAL A 25 1.95 1.74 -6.59
N VAL A 26 2.57 2.51 -5.70
CA VAL A 26 3.38 1.99 -4.59
C VAL A 26 2.64 2.21 -3.28
N PHE A 27 2.34 1.12 -2.58
CA PHE A 27 1.84 1.18 -1.21
C PHE A 27 2.99 1.02 -0.21
N ARG A 28 3.26 2.07 0.57
CA ARG A 28 4.38 2.14 1.51
C ARG A 28 3.87 2.02 2.96
N ASP A 29 4.02 0.83 3.54
CA ASP A 29 3.74 0.58 4.97
C ASP A 29 4.97 0.91 5.83
N GLY A 30 4.77 1.30 7.09
CA GLY A 30 5.85 1.48 8.08
C GLY A 30 6.47 2.88 8.11
N VAL A 31 5.70 3.92 7.76
CA VAL A 31 6.14 5.32 7.85
C VAL A 31 5.30 6.06 8.88
N GLY A 32 5.94 6.59 9.91
CA GLY A 32 5.31 7.43 10.93
C GLY A 32 5.18 8.88 10.47
N ASP A 33 4.46 9.69 11.23
CA ASP A 33 4.25 11.11 10.87
C ASP A 33 5.54 11.94 10.88
N GLY A 34 6.50 11.59 11.74
CA GLY A 34 7.81 12.25 11.79
C GLY A 34 8.68 12.00 10.56
N ASP A 35 8.45 10.89 9.84
CA ASP A 35 9.25 10.48 8.69
C ASP A 35 8.64 10.92 7.35
N LEU A 36 7.49 11.61 7.37
CA LEU A 36 6.80 12.01 6.14
C LEU A 36 7.65 12.90 5.23
N GLY A 37 8.52 13.74 5.80
CA GLY A 37 9.45 14.55 5.02
C GLY A 37 10.55 13.73 4.32
N TYR A 38 10.88 12.55 4.84
CA TYR A 38 11.88 11.68 4.21
C TYR A 38 11.34 10.98 2.95
N ILE A 39 10.01 10.84 2.84
CA ILE A 39 9.39 10.12 1.73
C ILE A 39 9.58 10.82 0.39
N ASP A 40 9.75 12.13 0.36
CA ASP A 40 10.09 12.86 -0.86
C ASP A 40 11.40 12.35 -1.47
N HIS A 41 12.38 11.97 -0.64
CA HIS A 41 13.61 11.32 -1.11
C HIS A 41 13.36 9.92 -1.66
N GLU A 42 12.50 9.10 -1.01
CA GLU A 42 12.12 7.79 -1.55
C GLU A 42 11.44 7.92 -2.92
N VAL A 43 10.54 8.89 -3.08
CA VAL A 43 9.84 9.17 -4.36
C VAL A 43 10.84 9.55 -5.45
N GLN A 44 11.76 10.47 -5.18
CA GLN A 44 12.81 10.84 -6.13
C GLN A 44 13.68 9.65 -6.53
N GLN A 45 14.03 8.78 -5.56
CA GLN A 45 14.81 7.58 -5.84
C GLN A 45 14.05 6.59 -6.73
N LEU A 46 12.73 6.42 -6.54
CA LEU A 46 11.88 5.59 -7.39
C LEU A 46 11.82 6.13 -8.83
N GLN A 47 11.64 7.45 -8.98
CA GLN A 47 11.60 8.09 -10.30
C GLN A 47 12.93 7.96 -11.06
N GLN A 48 14.06 8.07 -10.35
CA GLN A 48 15.39 7.86 -10.94
C GLN A 48 15.57 6.45 -11.52
N CYS A 49 14.83 5.44 -11.06
CA CYS A 49 14.91 4.09 -11.62
C CYS A 49 14.39 4.01 -13.06
N PHE A 50 13.49 4.92 -13.48
CA PHE A 50 12.89 4.87 -14.81
C PHE A 50 13.93 5.12 -15.92
N GLY A 51 14.93 5.96 -15.65
CA GLY A 51 16.04 6.20 -16.59
C GLY A 51 16.88 4.97 -16.91
N ASN A 52 16.80 3.89 -16.11
CA ASN A 52 17.56 2.66 -16.35
C ASN A 52 17.02 1.79 -17.50
N PHE A 53 15.84 2.12 -18.03
CA PHE A 53 15.14 1.32 -19.04
C PHE A 53 15.31 1.85 -20.47
N GLY A 54 16.04 2.96 -20.65
CA GLY A 54 16.31 3.57 -21.96
C GLY A 54 15.06 4.21 -22.61
N GLY A 55 15.27 4.99 -23.67
CA GLY A 55 14.21 5.72 -24.37
C GLY A 55 13.55 6.82 -23.54
N GLU A 56 12.42 7.34 -24.01
CA GLU A 56 11.57 8.30 -23.27
C GLU A 56 10.68 7.62 -22.22
N TYR A 57 11.11 6.48 -21.66
CA TYR A 57 10.31 5.74 -20.69
C TYR A 57 10.13 6.52 -19.38
N SER A 58 8.93 7.06 -19.21
CA SER A 58 8.54 7.88 -18.07
C SER A 58 7.15 7.46 -17.60
N PRO A 59 7.04 6.36 -16.83
CA PRO A 59 5.76 5.89 -16.34
C PRO A 59 5.21 6.86 -15.29
N LYS A 60 3.89 6.90 -15.18
CA LYS A 60 3.21 7.67 -14.14
C LYS A 60 3.28 6.92 -12.81
N LEU A 61 3.66 7.61 -11.75
CA LEU A 61 3.86 7.08 -10.41
C LEU A 61 2.85 7.68 -9.42
N SER A 62 2.24 6.84 -8.59
CA SER A 62 1.56 7.27 -7.37
C SER A 62 2.13 6.52 -6.16
N VAL A 63 2.44 7.25 -5.09
CA VAL A 63 2.96 6.69 -3.83
C VAL A 63 1.97 6.99 -2.73
N VAL A 64 1.48 5.92 -2.09
CA VAL A 64 0.47 5.96 -1.04
C VAL A 64 1.06 5.34 0.21
N ILE A 65 1.19 6.16 1.26
CA ILE A 65 1.60 5.69 2.57
C ILE A 65 0.42 4.99 3.24
N VAL A 66 0.68 3.83 3.84
CA VAL A 66 -0.31 3.02 4.56
C VAL A 66 0.05 2.99 6.03
N GLN A 67 -0.75 3.65 6.87
CA GLN A 67 -0.57 3.70 8.32
C GLN A 67 -1.63 2.86 9.03
N LYS A 68 -1.22 1.72 9.57
CA LYS A 68 -2.07 0.81 10.37
C LYS A 68 -1.94 1.00 11.88
N ARG A 69 -0.96 1.76 12.38
CA ARG A 69 -0.80 2.01 13.83
C ARG A 69 -1.21 3.45 14.12
N ILE A 70 -2.51 3.68 14.22
CA ILE A 70 -3.10 5.02 14.38
C ILE A 70 -4.05 5.07 15.58
N ASN A 71 -4.21 6.26 16.14
CA ASN A 71 -5.08 6.52 17.28
C ASN A 71 -6.54 6.74 16.87
N ALA A 72 -6.79 7.14 15.61
CA ALA A 72 -8.14 7.38 15.11
C ALA A 72 -9.03 6.13 15.26
N ARG A 73 -10.27 6.34 15.71
CA ARG A 73 -11.35 5.34 15.75
C ARG A 73 -12.58 5.93 15.09
N ILE A 74 -13.22 5.14 14.24
CA ILE A 74 -14.40 5.54 13.48
C ILE A 74 -15.55 4.64 13.93
N PHE A 75 -16.68 5.26 14.24
CA PHE A 75 -17.88 4.58 14.71
C PHE A 75 -19.05 4.98 13.83
N LEU A 76 -19.92 4.00 13.51
CA LEU A 76 -21.21 4.27 12.90
C LEU A 76 -22.19 4.64 14.02
N LYS A 77 -22.73 5.86 13.99
CA LYS A 77 -23.72 6.31 14.97
C LYS A 77 -25.10 5.74 14.60
N ASN A 78 -25.61 4.88 15.45
CA ASN A 78 -27.01 4.44 15.45
C ASN A 78 -27.81 5.22 16.51
N GLN A 79 -29.15 5.15 16.47
CA GLN A 79 -30.05 6.04 17.23
C GLN A 79 -29.62 6.29 18.69
N ARG A 80 -29.17 5.25 19.40
CA ARG A 80 -28.70 5.34 20.79
C ARG A 80 -27.33 4.71 21.05
N ASN A 81 -26.73 4.06 20.04
CA ASN A 81 -25.52 3.25 20.19
C ASN A 81 -24.46 3.62 19.13
N PHE A 82 -23.22 3.23 19.38
CA PHE A 82 -22.13 3.32 18.44
C PHE A 82 -21.67 1.91 18.07
N ASP A 83 -21.71 1.62 16.77
CA ASP A 83 -21.30 0.32 16.24
C ASP A 83 -20.04 0.46 15.40
N ASN A 84 -19.37 -0.68 15.16
CA ASN A 84 -18.27 -0.71 14.22
C ASN A 84 -18.80 -0.44 12.80
N PRO A 85 -18.18 0.48 12.04
CA PRO A 85 -18.50 0.67 10.64
C PRO A 85 -18.23 -0.61 9.82
N PRO A 86 -19.05 -0.89 8.79
CA PRO A 86 -18.87 -2.07 7.95
C PRO A 86 -17.58 -1.98 7.10
N PRO A 87 -16.99 -3.11 6.68
CA PRO A 87 -15.91 -3.14 5.70
C PRO A 87 -16.27 -2.37 4.43
N GLY A 88 -15.33 -1.56 3.95
CA GLY A 88 -15.52 -0.66 2.80
C GLY A 88 -15.92 0.76 3.19
N THR A 89 -16.12 1.04 4.48
CA THR A 89 -16.34 2.43 4.95
C THR A 89 -15.10 3.27 4.67
N ILE A 90 -15.29 4.38 3.97
CA ILE A 90 -14.26 5.37 3.64
C ILE A 90 -14.59 6.69 4.35
N VAL A 91 -13.58 7.34 4.92
CA VAL A 91 -13.69 8.70 5.47
C VAL A 91 -12.56 9.54 4.89
N ASP A 92 -12.90 10.51 4.05
CA ASP A 92 -11.97 11.37 3.31
C ASP A 92 -12.13 12.88 3.61
N HIS A 93 -12.99 13.22 4.57
CA HIS A 93 -13.23 14.60 4.99
C HIS A 93 -13.29 14.73 6.52
N THR A 94 -13.27 15.99 7.00
CA THR A 94 -13.38 16.40 8.42
C THR A 94 -12.23 16.01 9.34
N ILE A 95 -11.82 14.74 9.34
CA ILE A 95 -10.74 14.20 10.19
C ILE A 95 -9.42 13.99 9.41
N THR A 96 -9.43 14.33 8.13
CA THR A 96 -8.30 14.30 7.20
C THR A 96 -7.45 15.57 7.30
N ARG A 97 -6.24 15.54 6.74
CA ARG A 97 -5.31 16.67 6.76
C ARG A 97 -5.72 17.70 5.72
N ARG A 98 -5.58 18.99 6.06
CA ARG A 98 -5.98 20.08 5.15
C ARG A 98 -5.03 20.24 3.96
N ASP A 99 -3.77 19.87 4.13
CA ASP A 99 -2.67 20.09 3.19
C ASP A 99 -2.32 18.86 2.34
N LYS A 100 -2.97 17.71 2.58
CA LYS A 100 -2.64 16.44 1.92
C LYS A 100 -3.90 15.77 1.41
N PHE A 101 -3.74 14.94 0.38
CA PHE A 101 -4.78 14.02 -0.01
C PHE A 101 -4.65 12.73 0.80
N ASP A 102 -5.44 12.62 1.87
CA ASP A 102 -5.51 11.45 2.74
C ASP A 102 -6.94 10.97 2.96
N PHE A 103 -7.08 9.71 3.34
CA PHE A 103 -8.36 9.09 3.65
C PHE A 103 -8.18 7.87 4.57
N PHE A 104 -9.24 7.50 5.27
CA PHE A 104 -9.30 6.31 6.11
C PHE A 104 -10.17 5.25 5.43
N ILE A 105 -9.74 4.00 5.47
CA ILE A 105 -10.57 2.86 5.06
C ILE A 105 -10.68 1.88 6.22
N VAL A 106 -11.91 1.49 6.54
CA VAL A 106 -12.20 0.33 7.38
C VAL A 106 -12.28 -0.88 6.47
N SER A 107 -11.18 -1.64 6.39
CA SER A 107 -11.09 -2.74 5.42
C SER A 107 -11.53 -4.09 5.99
N GLN A 108 -11.39 -4.30 7.29
CA GLN A 108 -11.61 -5.60 7.94
C GLN A 108 -12.74 -5.52 8.98
N HIS A 109 -13.54 -6.58 9.08
CA HIS A 109 -14.49 -6.76 10.17
C HIS A 109 -13.81 -7.39 11.40
N VAL A 110 -14.11 -6.88 12.60
CA VAL A 110 -13.61 -7.44 13.87
C VAL A 110 -14.75 -8.11 14.63
N ARG A 111 -14.52 -9.32 15.17
CA ARG A 111 -15.54 -10.05 15.95
C ARG A 111 -15.73 -9.48 17.35
N GLN A 112 -14.69 -8.90 17.93
CA GLN A 112 -14.69 -8.32 19.27
C GLN A 112 -13.86 -7.04 19.28
N GLY A 113 -14.30 -6.06 20.07
CA GLY A 113 -13.63 -4.77 20.24
C GLY A 113 -13.93 -3.77 19.12
N THR A 114 -13.17 -2.67 19.12
CA THR A 114 -13.34 -1.58 18.17
C THR A 114 -12.46 -1.76 16.94
N VAL A 115 -13.04 -1.58 15.76
CA VAL A 115 -12.28 -1.63 14.51
C VAL A 115 -11.31 -0.45 14.44
N SER A 116 -10.07 -0.74 14.06
CA SER A 116 -9.06 0.28 13.81
C SER A 116 -8.95 0.52 12.31
N PRO A 117 -9.30 1.71 11.79
CA PRO A 117 -9.16 2.00 10.38
C PRO A 117 -7.68 1.94 9.94
N THR A 118 -7.47 1.95 8.63
CA THR A 118 -6.17 2.15 8.01
C THR A 118 -6.17 3.51 7.35
N HIS A 119 -5.15 4.32 7.67
CA HIS A 119 -4.98 5.66 7.14
C HIS A 119 -4.07 5.62 5.89
N TYR A 120 -4.53 6.21 4.81
CA TYR A 120 -3.85 6.26 3.53
C TYR A 120 -3.52 7.71 3.21
N ILE A 121 -2.25 8.01 2.94
CA ILE A 121 -1.80 9.36 2.59
C ILE A 121 -1.16 9.29 1.22
N CYS A 122 -1.75 9.95 0.23
CA CYS A 122 -1.14 10.11 -1.09
C CYS A 122 -0.09 11.22 -1.01
N VAL A 123 1.18 10.83 -1.11
CA VAL A 123 2.31 11.76 -1.01
C VAL A 123 2.86 12.16 -2.38
N HIS A 124 2.60 11.35 -3.40
CA HIS A 124 2.94 11.66 -4.77
C HIS A 124 1.88 11.07 -5.70
N ASP A 125 1.39 11.85 -6.67
CA ASP A 125 0.55 11.34 -7.75
C ASP A 125 0.85 12.09 -9.06
N SER A 126 1.43 11.38 -10.02
CA SER A 126 1.57 11.80 -11.42
C SER A 126 0.64 11.02 -12.34
N ILE A 127 -0.13 10.06 -11.81
CA ILE A 127 -1.14 9.31 -12.57
C ILE A 127 -2.35 10.20 -12.84
N GLY A 128 -2.68 11.09 -11.91
CA GLY A 128 -3.86 11.95 -11.97
C GLY A 128 -5.13 11.18 -11.65
N MET A 129 -5.06 10.30 -10.64
CA MET A 129 -6.22 9.50 -10.25
C MET A 129 -7.23 10.36 -9.51
N LYS A 130 -8.51 10.21 -9.86
CA LYS A 130 -9.60 10.74 -9.03
C LYS A 130 -9.54 10.09 -7.65
N ALA A 131 -9.92 10.84 -6.61
CA ALA A 131 -9.95 10.34 -5.24
C ALA A 131 -10.70 9.01 -5.11
N ASP A 132 -11.90 8.91 -5.70
CA ASP A 132 -12.71 7.68 -5.76
C ASP A 132 -11.93 6.48 -6.33
N HIS A 133 -11.15 6.69 -7.39
CA HIS A 133 -10.39 5.61 -8.01
C HIS A 133 -9.28 5.11 -7.09
N LEU A 134 -8.56 6.00 -6.41
CA LEU A 134 -7.49 5.61 -5.48
C LEU A 134 -8.06 4.88 -4.25
N GLN A 135 -9.18 5.36 -3.71
CA GLN A 135 -9.88 4.74 -2.59
C GLN A 135 -10.36 3.33 -2.96
N ARG A 136 -11.03 3.18 -4.12
CA ARG A 136 -11.52 1.88 -4.61
C ARG A 136 -10.40 0.93 -4.97
N LEU A 137 -9.30 1.42 -5.55
CA LEU A 137 -8.09 0.63 -5.80
C LEU A 137 -7.52 0.11 -4.49
N SER A 138 -7.34 1.00 -3.50
CA SER A 138 -6.82 0.64 -2.17
C SER A 138 -7.69 -0.41 -1.50
N TYR A 139 -9.02 -0.28 -1.55
CA TYR A 139 -9.94 -1.28 -1.01
C TYR A 139 -9.93 -2.59 -1.80
N LYS A 140 -9.92 -2.57 -3.14
CA LYS A 140 -9.83 -3.80 -3.94
C LYS A 140 -8.55 -4.59 -3.62
N MET A 141 -7.43 -3.92 -3.39
CA MET A 141 -6.17 -4.57 -3.06
C MET A 141 -6.21 -5.29 -1.70
N THR A 142 -7.14 -4.98 -0.78
CA THR A 142 -7.27 -5.71 0.50
C THR A 142 -7.92 -7.08 0.36
N HIS A 143 -8.52 -7.39 -0.81
CA HIS A 143 -9.16 -8.67 -1.07
C HIS A 143 -8.19 -9.70 -1.67
N LEU A 144 -6.97 -9.29 -2.01
CA LEU A 144 -6.01 -10.10 -2.78
C LEU A 144 -4.97 -10.80 -1.91
N TYR A 145 -5.23 -10.97 -0.60
CA TYR A 145 -4.35 -11.71 0.30
C TYR A 145 -4.81 -13.18 0.39
N TYR A 146 -4.07 -14.09 -0.25
CA TYR A 146 -4.53 -15.46 -0.46
C TYR A 146 -4.57 -16.35 0.79
N ASN A 147 -3.88 -15.97 1.87
CA ASN A 147 -3.94 -16.73 3.13
C ASN A 147 -5.17 -16.37 3.99
N TRP A 148 -6.12 -15.58 3.47
CA TRP A 148 -7.34 -15.23 4.17
C TRP A 148 -8.54 -15.11 3.20
N PRO A 149 -9.64 -15.85 3.39
CA PRO A 149 -10.82 -15.77 2.52
C PRO A 149 -11.69 -14.56 2.87
N GLY A 150 -11.15 -13.35 2.72
CA GLY A 150 -11.84 -12.10 3.01
C GLY A 150 -10.91 -10.88 2.90
N THR A 151 -11.40 -9.73 3.36
CA THR A 151 -10.58 -8.51 3.38
C THR A 151 -9.59 -8.51 4.53
N VAL A 152 -8.37 -8.10 4.22
CA VAL A 152 -7.34 -7.81 5.22
C VAL A 152 -7.26 -6.30 5.53
N ARG A 153 -6.55 -5.96 6.61
CA ARG A 153 -6.45 -4.59 7.10
C ARG A 153 -5.72 -3.62 6.16
N VAL A 154 -4.73 -4.11 5.43
CA VAL A 154 -3.87 -3.33 4.52
C VAL A 154 -3.89 -3.94 3.12
N PRO A 155 -3.49 -3.21 2.06
CA PRO A 155 -3.41 -3.77 0.72
C PRO A 155 -2.55 -5.05 0.69
N ALA A 156 -2.92 -6.02 -0.14
CA ALA A 156 -2.22 -7.30 -0.24
C ALA A 156 -0.71 -7.16 -0.48
N PRO A 157 -0.20 -6.23 -1.33
CA PRO A 157 1.24 -6.01 -1.46
C PRO A 157 1.93 -5.67 -0.14
N CYS A 158 1.32 -4.85 0.71
CA CYS A 158 1.86 -4.53 2.04
C CYS A 158 1.83 -5.75 2.97
N GLN A 159 0.76 -6.54 2.93
CA GLN A 159 0.63 -7.74 3.75
C GLN A 159 1.64 -8.83 3.34
N TYR A 160 1.85 -9.02 2.04
CA TYR A 160 2.86 -9.92 1.50
C TYR A 160 4.27 -9.47 1.87
N ALA A 161 4.59 -8.18 1.70
CA ALA A 161 5.87 -7.62 2.10
C ALA A 161 6.13 -7.81 3.60
N HIS A 162 5.11 -7.61 4.44
CA HIS A 162 5.20 -7.84 5.88
C HIS A 162 5.48 -9.32 6.22
N LYS A 163 4.79 -10.27 5.58
CA LYS A 163 5.00 -11.71 5.79
C LYS A 163 6.39 -12.15 5.38
N LEU A 164 6.85 -11.73 4.20
CA LEU A 164 8.20 -12.03 3.71
C LEU A 164 9.28 -11.44 4.63
N ALA A 165 9.16 -10.15 4.99
CA ALA A 165 10.10 -9.49 5.88
C ALA A 165 10.13 -10.15 7.27
N TYR A 166 8.98 -10.56 7.79
CA TYR A 166 8.89 -11.29 9.06
C TYR A 166 9.58 -12.66 8.97
N LEU A 167 9.30 -13.46 7.94
CA LEU A 167 9.92 -14.77 7.74
C LEU A 167 11.45 -14.67 7.67
N VAL A 168 11.95 -13.75 6.84
CA VAL A 168 13.39 -13.54 6.66
C VAL A 168 14.03 -13.01 7.94
N GLY A 169 13.41 -12.01 8.57
CA GLY A 169 13.97 -11.36 9.76
C GLY A 169 13.95 -12.21 11.02
N GLN A 170 12.98 -13.13 11.16
CA GLN A 170 12.78 -13.92 12.38
C GLN A 170 13.26 -15.38 12.28
N ASN A 171 13.32 -15.97 11.08
CA ASN A 171 13.59 -17.40 10.94
C ASN A 171 14.77 -17.70 10.01
N ILE A 172 14.83 -17.08 8.83
CA ILE A 172 15.84 -17.44 7.81
C ILE A 172 17.16 -16.72 8.07
N HIS A 173 17.12 -15.45 8.48
CA HIS A 173 18.27 -14.57 8.70
C HIS A 173 19.26 -14.48 7.52
N LYS A 174 18.76 -14.80 6.30
CA LYS A 174 19.50 -14.77 5.05
C LYS A 174 18.55 -14.37 3.91
N GLU A 175 19.10 -13.76 2.87
CA GLU A 175 18.37 -13.47 1.65
C GLU A 175 17.85 -14.76 0.98
N PRO A 176 16.53 -14.85 0.67
CA PRO A 176 15.97 -16.00 -0.03
C PRO A 176 16.56 -16.18 -1.44
N SER A 177 16.48 -17.41 -1.96
CA SER A 177 16.91 -17.70 -3.34
C SER A 177 16.13 -16.88 -4.36
N ALA A 178 16.83 -16.33 -5.35
CA ALA A 178 16.22 -15.59 -6.46
C ALA A 178 15.25 -16.44 -7.29
N GLU A 179 15.43 -17.78 -7.29
CA GLU A 179 14.55 -18.73 -7.97
C GLU A 179 13.13 -18.76 -7.38
N LEU A 180 12.96 -18.30 -6.14
CA LEU A 180 11.66 -18.23 -5.46
C LEU A 180 10.97 -16.88 -5.63
N SER A 181 11.58 -15.93 -6.36
CA SER A 181 11.09 -14.54 -6.45
C SER A 181 9.74 -14.40 -7.15
N ASP A 182 9.32 -15.40 -7.94
CA ASP A 182 8.01 -15.45 -8.61
C ASP A 182 6.97 -16.32 -7.85
N ARG A 183 7.33 -16.83 -6.66
CA ARG A 183 6.45 -17.66 -5.82
C ARG A 183 6.11 -16.98 -4.51
N LEU A 184 4.92 -17.28 -4.01
CA LEU A 184 4.47 -16.86 -2.68
C LEU A 184 4.94 -17.86 -1.59
N PHE A 185 6.23 -18.20 -1.58
CA PHE A 185 6.82 -19.21 -0.68
C PHE A 185 6.78 -18.84 0.82
N PHE A 186 6.47 -17.58 1.12
CA PHE A 186 6.48 -16.98 2.45
C PHE A 186 5.09 -16.93 3.11
N LEU A 187 4.07 -17.54 2.49
CA LEU A 187 2.70 -17.54 3.01
C LEU A 187 2.46 -18.51 4.15
#